data_AF-A0A4Y7XBT8-F1
#
_entry.id   AF-A0A4Y7XBT8-F1
#
_cell.length_a   1.000
_cell.length_b   1.000
_cell.length_c   1.000
_cell.angle_alpha   90.00
_cell.angle_beta   90.00
_cell.angle_gamma   90.00
#
_symmetry.space_group_name_H-M   'P 1'
#
loop_
_entity.id
_entity.type
_entity.pdbx_description
1 polymer ?
#
loop_
_entity_poly.entity_id
_entity_poly.type
_entity_poly.pdbx_seq_one_letter_code
_entity_poly.pdbx_strand_id
1 'polypeptide(L)'
;MVAEYWLWAGWIAKVMFYLATAISIGGAFSYLLFFKYQILNKILIKYMFIGASLGILSSIAGFLIQIGSFANSGWLGIFDATFFNILLHTSVGTVQVLRVLCFIAITALLTWKYYKQPAKPSYILRLALAICFLTLLFTFSQMGHVTNLSIFAQGLIILHVGAMSLWMGALFPLWQLSRRIQGISLKDSMHLFGKIAAFIVAILVACGATVAYLLLKDWNTLLTTPYGHGFIIKLVLVSSILLLAAFNKWYFTPRLQYSQFARHLSYAILFEMMLGLSILLVTGYITSVIGIE
;
A
#
# COMPACT_ATOMS: atom_id res chain seq x y z
N MET A 1 23.71 19.34 2.60
CA MET A 1 23.87 18.44 3.77
C MET A 1 22.65 18.41 4.69
N VAL A 2 22.27 19.50 5.41
CA VAL A 2 21.14 19.42 6.37
C VAL A 2 19.77 19.25 5.70
N ALA A 3 19.52 19.94 4.59
CA ALA A 3 18.27 19.80 3.84
C ALA A 3 18.11 18.42 3.17
N GLU A 4 19.21 17.75 2.81
CA GLU A 4 19.17 16.50 2.04
C GLU A 4 18.73 15.30 2.90
N TYR A 5 19.15 15.22 4.17
CA TYR A 5 18.74 14.09 5.00
C TYR A 5 17.23 14.10 5.32
N TRP A 6 16.60 15.28 5.40
CA TRP A 6 15.15 15.41 5.57
C TRP A 6 14.39 14.86 4.36
N LEU A 7 14.87 15.13 3.14
CA LEU A 7 14.29 14.59 1.91
C LEU A 7 14.32 13.06 1.90
N TRP A 8 15.49 12.47 2.20
CA TRP A 8 15.64 11.01 2.25
C TRP A 8 14.81 10.37 3.36
N ALA A 9 14.79 10.97 4.56
CA ALA A 9 13.98 10.49 5.67
C ALA A 9 12.47 10.57 5.34
N GLY A 10 12.03 11.68 4.74
CA GLY A 10 10.64 11.87 4.31
C GLY A 10 10.22 10.86 3.24
N TRP A 11 11.10 10.57 2.29
CA TRP A 11 10.89 9.52 1.30
C TRP A 11 10.68 8.15 1.95
N ILE A 12 11.57 7.75 2.88
CA ILE A 12 11.48 6.47 3.59
C ILE A 12 10.18 6.40 4.40
N ALA A 13 9.84 7.45 5.16
CA ALA A 13 8.61 7.50 5.94
C ALA A 13 7.36 7.33 5.05
N LYS A 14 7.36 7.98 3.88
CA LYS A 14 6.27 7.89 2.90
C LYS A 14 6.13 6.48 2.30
N VAL A 15 7.24 5.83 1.96
CA VAL A 15 7.23 4.44 1.45
C VAL A 15 6.76 3.47 2.54
N MET A 16 7.22 3.65 3.79
CA MET A 16 6.75 2.84 4.92
C MET A 16 5.25 3.01 5.17
N PHE A 17 4.72 4.24 5.01
CA PHE A 17 3.28 4.48 5.08
C PHE A 17 2.52 3.77 3.96
N TYR A 18 3.00 3.82 2.71
CA TYR A 18 2.39 3.09 1.60
C TYR A 18 2.37 1.58 1.85
N LEU A 19 3.47 1.04 2.37
CA LEU A 19 3.59 -0.37 2.70
C LEU A 19 2.63 -0.75 3.84
N ALA A 20 2.53 0.09 4.88
CA ALA A 20 1.59 -0.10 5.99
C ALA A 20 0.14 -0.18 5.50
N THR A 21 -0.28 0.77 4.65
CA THR A 21 -1.63 0.79 4.06
C THR A 21 -1.88 -0.48 3.24
N ALA A 22 -0.94 -0.87 2.38
CA ALA A 22 -1.06 -2.08 1.57
C ALA A 22 -1.18 -3.35 2.44
N ILE A 23 -0.27 -3.52 3.42
CA ILE A 23 -0.28 -4.66 4.35
C ILE A 23 -1.61 -4.76 5.10
N SER A 24 -2.10 -3.65 5.65
CA SER A 24 -3.33 -3.65 6.45
C SER A 24 -4.57 -3.97 5.61
N ILE A 25 -4.73 -3.33 4.44
CA ILE A 25 -5.91 -3.52 3.58
C ILE A 25 -5.87 -4.90 2.88
N GLY A 26 -4.76 -5.25 2.22
CA GLY A 26 -4.63 -6.53 1.53
C GLY A 26 -4.55 -7.71 2.49
N GLY A 27 -3.99 -7.51 3.69
CA GLY A 27 -4.04 -8.48 4.78
C GLY A 27 -5.46 -8.75 5.27
N ALA A 28 -6.28 -7.71 5.45
CA ALA A 28 -7.68 -7.86 5.84
C ALA A 28 -8.51 -8.53 4.74
N PHE A 29 -8.31 -8.13 3.48
CA PHE A 29 -8.93 -8.79 2.33
C PHE A 29 -8.59 -10.28 2.27
N SER A 30 -7.31 -10.62 2.42
CA SER A 30 -6.84 -12.01 2.41
C SER A 30 -7.33 -12.80 3.62
N TYR A 31 -7.46 -12.16 4.79
CA TYR A 31 -8.01 -12.77 5.99
C TYR A 31 -9.48 -13.18 5.79
N LEU A 32 -10.26 -12.35 5.08
CA LEU A 32 -11.62 -12.69 4.69
C LEU A 32 -11.67 -13.76 3.61
N LEU A 33 -10.79 -13.70 2.61
CA LEU A 33 -10.80 -14.65 1.49
C LEU A 33 -10.36 -16.06 1.92
N PHE A 34 -9.38 -16.14 2.83
CA PHE A 34 -8.75 -17.39 3.25
C PHE A 34 -9.15 -17.83 4.67
N PHE A 35 -10.24 -17.29 5.22
CA PHE A 35 -10.69 -17.55 6.60
C PHE A 35 -10.85 -19.04 6.94
N LYS A 36 -11.15 -19.87 5.93
CA LYS A 36 -11.30 -21.33 6.05
C LYS A 36 -10.00 -22.03 6.45
N TYR A 37 -8.84 -21.45 6.14
CA TYR A 37 -7.53 -21.99 6.49
C TYR A 37 -7.08 -21.46 7.85
N GLN A 38 -7.42 -22.19 8.92
CA GLN A 38 -7.07 -21.80 10.30
C GLN A 38 -5.57 -21.52 10.49
N ILE A 39 -4.70 -22.23 9.76
CA ILE A 39 -3.25 -22.04 9.79
C ILE A 39 -2.82 -20.64 9.33
N LEU A 40 -3.57 -19.99 8.44
CA LEU A 40 -3.29 -18.64 7.96
C LEU A 40 -3.85 -17.56 8.89
N ASN A 41 -4.90 -17.83 9.65
CA ASN A 41 -5.58 -16.81 10.45
C ASN A 41 -4.62 -16.06 11.41
N LYS A 42 -3.81 -16.78 12.19
CA LYS A 42 -2.83 -16.16 13.10
C LYS A 42 -1.74 -15.40 12.35
N ILE A 43 -1.33 -15.89 11.19
CA ILE A 43 -0.30 -15.27 10.36
C ILE A 43 -0.81 -13.96 9.79
N LEU A 44 -2.05 -13.93 9.30
CA LEU A 44 -2.66 -12.74 8.73
C LEU A 44 -2.98 -11.68 9.79
N ILE A 45 -3.39 -12.07 11.00
CA ILE A 45 -3.52 -11.13 12.11
C ILE A 45 -2.17 -10.50 12.45
N LYS A 46 -1.10 -11.29 12.56
CA LYS A 46 0.26 -10.77 12.80
C LYS A 46 0.74 -9.87 11.66
N TYR A 47 0.47 -10.26 10.41
CA TYR A 47 0.81 -9.46 9.23
C TYR A 47 0.11 -8.09 9.26
N MET A 48 -1.19 -8.06 9.52
CA MET A 48 -1.93 -6.80 9.66
C MET A 48 -1.46 -5.97 10.86
N PHE A 49 -1.06 -6.61 11.97
CA PHE A 49 -0.51 -5.93 13.14
C PHE A 49 0.82 -5.24 12.80
N ILE A 50 1.72 -5.94 12.08
CA ILE A 50 2.96 -5.33 11.58
C ILE A 50 2.65 -4.13 10.68
N GLY A 51 1.68 -4.26 9.77
CA GLY A 51 1.24 -3.14 8.93
C GLY A 51 0.71 -1.97 9.74
N ALA A 52 -0.12 -2.22 10.75
CA ALA A 52 -0.66 -1.17 11.61
C ALA A 52 0.42 -0.48 12.45
N SER A 53 1.35 -1.24 13.05
CA SER A 53 2.49 -0.69 13.79
C SER A 53 3.38 0.16 12.88
N LEU A 54 3.69 -0.34 11.67
CA LEU A 54 4.43 0.42 10.67
C LEU A 54 3.70 1.70 10.27
N GLY A 55 2.37 1.65 10.18
CA GLY A 55 1.51 2.79 9.88
C GLY A 55 1.55 3.88 10.95
N ILE A 56 1.51 3.50 12.23
CA ILE A 56 1.67 4.43 13.36
C ILE A 56 3.05 5.08 13.30
N LEU A 57 4.10 4.27 13.23
CA LEU A 57 5.49 4.74 13.23
C LEU A 57 5.77 5.67 12.04
N SER A 58 5.37 5.29 10.84
CA SER A 58 5.58 6.10 9.63
C SER A 58 4.76 7.39 9.62
N SER A 59 3.54 7.40 10.16
CA SER A 59 2.71 8.61 10.23
C SER A 59 3.28 9.63 11.24
N ILE A 60 3.70 9.14 12.41
CA ILE A 60 4.37 9.99 13.43
C ILE A 60 5.71 10.49 12.90
N ALA A 61 6.56 9.59 12.40
CA ALA A 61 7.86 9.95 11.85
C ALA A 61 7.73 10.94 10.69
N GLY A 62 6.77 10.72 9.78
CA GLY A 62 6.52 11.61 8.65
C GLY A 62 6.14 13.03 9.08
N PHE A 63 5.31 13.17 10.12
CA PHE A 63 4.96 14.49 10.68
C PHE A 63 6.15 15.17 11.35
N LEU A 64 6.89 14.43 12.17
CA LEU A 64 8.10 14.92 12.86
C LEU A 64 9.21 15.33 11.89
N ILE A 65 9.43 14.55 10.84
CA ILE A 65 10.38 14.87 9.75
C ILE A 65 9.95 16.14 9.03
N GLN A 66 8.65 16.34 8.81
CA GLN A 66 8.15 17.54 8.16
C GLN A 66 8.35 18.79 9.03
N ILE A 67 8.13 18.70 10.35
CA ILE A 67 8.46 19.77 11.31
C ILE A 67 9.96 20.10 11.22
N GLY A 68 10.83 19.09 11.34
CA GLY A 68 12.28 19.28 11.28
C GLY A 68 12.76 19.88 9.95
N SER A 69 12.14 19.49 8.84
CA SER A 69 12.43 20.04 7.52
C SER A 69 12.10 21.53 7.41
N PHE A 70 11.02 22.00 8.04
CA PHE A 70 10.68 23.43 8.02
C PHE A 70 11.49 24.25 9.03
N ALA A 71 11.76 23.69 10.21
CA ALA A 71 12.60 24.33 11.22
C ALA A 71 14.04 24.53 10.72
N ASN A 72 14.55 23.59 9.92
CA ASN A 72 15.87 23.61 9.30
C ASN A 72 17.03 23.92 10.28
N SER A 73 16.86 23.54 11.55
CA SER A 73 17.77 23.81 12.67
C SER A 73 18.58 22.57 13.09
N GLY A 74 18.81 21.64 12.15
CA GLY A 74 19.41 20.34 12.42
C GLY A 74 18.41 19.33 13.01
N TRP A 75 18.89 18.19 13.52
CA TRP A 75 18.05 17.09 13.99
C TRP A 75 17.08 17.45 15.12
N LEU A 76 17.47 18.40 15.97
CA LEU A 76 16.63 18.88 17.08
C LEU A 76 15.42 19.70 16.59
N GLY A 77 15.42 20.14 15.33
CA GLY A 77 14.29 20.83 14.72
C GLY A 77 13.00 20.01 14.69
N ILE A 78 13.05 18.69 14.89
CA ILE A 78 11.86 17.84 15.07
C ILE A 78 11.00 18.28 16.27
N PHE A 79 11.64 18.87 17.28
CA PHE A 79 10.98 19.34 18.51
C PHE A 79 10.64 20.83 18.47
N ASP A 80 10.67 21.47 17.29
CA ASP A 80 10.32 22.87 17.14
C ASP A 80 8.82 23.09 17.43
N ALA A 81 8.53 23.73 18.56
CA ALA A 81 7.17 23.95 19.04
C ALA A 81 6.36 24.88 18.13
N THR A 82 7.02 25.83 17.45
CA THR A 82 6.35 26.77 16.55
C THR A 82 5.87 26.04 15.31
N PHE A 83 6.74 25.27 14.64
CA PHE A 83 6.34 24.49 13.47
C PHE A 83 5.40 23.34 13.81
N PHE A 84 5.52 22.74 14.99
CA PHE A 84 4.54 21.77 15.49
C PHE A 84 3.15 22.40 15.56
N ASN A 85 3.00 23.56 16.20
CA ASN A 85 1.72 24.23 16.35
C ASN A 85 1.15 24.65 14.99
N ILE A 86 1.97 25.26 14.14
CA ILE A 86 1.57 25.67 12.78
C ILE A 86 1.03 24.46 12.01
N LEU A 87 1.82 23.38 11.89
CA LEU A 87 1.44 22.22 11.10
C LEU A 87 0.23 21.48 11.66
N LEU A 88 0.08 21.42 12.98
CA LEU A 88 -1.06 20.77 13.63
C LEU A 88 -2.39 21.43 13.23
N HIS A 89 -2.38 22.74 13.03
CA HIS A 89 -3.55 23.51 12.60
C HIS A 89 -3.75 23.60 11.07
N THR A 90 -2.96 22.86 10.29
CA THR A 90 -3.16 22.72 8.83
C THR A 90 -3.87 21.42 8.46
N SER A 91 -4.25 21.29 7.18
CA SER A 91 -4.75 20.04 6.60
C SER A 91 -3.76 18.87 6.74
N VAL A 92 -2.46 19.15 6.78
CA VAL A 92 -1.43 18.13 7.00
C VAL A 92 -1.56 17.55 8.41
N GLY A 93 -1.70 18.41 9.43
CA GLY A 93 -1.88 17.99 10.82
C GLY A 93 -3.13 17.12 10.99
N THR A 94 -4.27 17.56 10.45
CA THR A 94 -5.52 16.79 10.54
C THR A 94 -5.42 15.42 9.86
N VAL A 95 -4.79 15.35 8.68
CA VAL A 95 -4.54 14.08 7.98
C VAL A 95 -3.66 13.14 8.80
N GLN A 96 -2.57 13.63 9.39
CA GLN A 96 -1.66 12.77 10.15
C GLN A 96 -2.30 12.26 11.44
N VAL A 97 -3.07 13.09 12.15
CA VAL A 97 -3.86 12.66 13.32
C VAL A 97 -4.85 11.57 12.92
N LEU A 98 -5.61 11.76 11.82
CA LEU A 98 -6.56 10.74 11.34
C LEU A 98 -5.88 9.41 11.02
N ARG A 99 -4.71 9.44 10.37
CA ARG A 99 -3.93 8.22 10.05
C ARG A 99 -3.49 7.48 11.31
N VAL A 100 -2.93 8.19 12.29
CA VAL A 100 -2.49 7.60 13.57
C VAL A 100 -3.68 7.00 14.31
N LEU A 101 -4.80 7.72 14.43
CA LEU A 101 -6.01 7.20 15.08
C LEU A 101 -6.56 5.95 14.38
N CYS A 102 -6.59 5.93 13.04
CA CYS A 102 -7.03 4.76 12.29
C CYS A 102 -6.13 3.54 12.55
N PHE A 103 -4.80 3.70 12.53
CA PHE A 103 -3.90 2.59 12.79
C PHE A 103 -3.92 2.13 14.26
N ILE A 104 -4.11 3.02 15.22
CA ILE A 104 -4.35 2.66 16.63
C ILE A 104 -5.64 1.84 16.74
N ALA A 105 -6.73 2.29 16.12
CA ALA A 105 -8.00 1.57 16.11
C ALA A 105 -7.86 0.17 15.47
N ILE A 106 -7.18 0.07 14.32
CA ILE A 106 -6.87 -1.23 13.68
C ILE A 106 -6.09 -2.13 14.65
N THR A 107 -5.06 -1.61 15.32
CA THR A 107 -4.23 -2.36 16.28
C THR A 107 -5.06 -2.88 17.47
N ALA A 108 -5.95 -2.05 18.02
CA ALA A 108 -6.84 -2.44 19.11
C ALA A 108 -7.83 -3.54 18.67
N LEU A 109 -8.44 -3.39 17.50
CA LEU A 109 -9.36 -4.36 16.91
C LEU A 109 -8.68 -5.72 16.66
N LEU A 110 -7.44 -5.71 16.15
CA LEU A 110 -6.65 -6.92 15.90
C LEU A 110 -6.22 -7.61 17.19
N THR A 111 -5.81 -6.84 18.20
CA THR A 111 -5.47 -7.37 19.53
C THR A 111 -6.68 -8.05 20.16
N TRP A 112 -7.84 -7.39 20.16
CA TRP A 112 -9.09 -7.97 20.64
C TRP A 112 -9.44 -9.28 19.92
N LYS A 113 -9.28 -9.30 18.59
CA LYS A 113 -9.52 -10.49 17.77
C LYS A 113 -8.54 -11.62 18.07
N TYR A 114 -7.27 -11.30 18.34
CA TYR A 114 -6.22 -12.29 18.67
C TYR A 114 -6.54 -13.03 19.97
N TYR A 115 -6.99 -12.32 21.00
CA TYR A 115 -7.35 -12.90 22.31
C TYR A 115 -8.63 -13.76 22.27
N LYS A 116 -9.63 -13.38 21.47
CA LYS A 116 -10.91 -14.11 21.39
C LYS A 116 -10.86 -15.46 20.64
N GLN A 117 -9.70 -15.91 20.15
CA GLN A 117 -9.48 -17.18 19.42
C GLN A 117 -10.38 -17.34 18.15
N PRO A 118 -10.15 -18.32 17.23
CA PRO A 118 -10.47 -18.16 15.81
C PRO A 118 -11.94 -18.44 15.48
N ALA A 119 -12.86 -17.64 15.99
CA ALA A 119 -14.21 -17.52 15.45
C ALA A 119 -14.18 -16.84 14.08
N LYS A 120 -15.21 -17.04 13.25
CA LYS A 120 -15.41 -16.26 12.02
C LYS A 120 -15.31 -14.76 12.33
N PRO A 121 -14.78 -13.92 11.40
CA PRO A 121 -14.77 -12.48 11.59
C PRO A 121 -16.20 -11.98 11.82
N SER A 122 -16.46 -11.31 12.95
CA SER A 122 -17.78 -10.74 13.22
C SER A 122 -18.09 -9.66 12.18
N TYR A 123 -19.38 -9.39 11.95
CA TYR A 123 -19.80 -8.30 11.08
C TYR A 123 -19.29 -6.95 11.60
N ILE A 124 -19.33 -6.75 12.92
CA ILE A 124 -18.84 -5.54 13.61
C ILE A 124 -17.36 -5.29 13.33
N LEU A 125 -16.51 -6.32 13.45
CA LEU A 125 -15.07 -6.18 13.16
C LEU A 125 -14.83 -5.78 11.69
N ARG A 126 -15.58 -6.38 10.76
CA ARG A 126 -15.48 -6.07 9.33
C ARG A 126 -15.86 -4.62 9.04
N LEU A 127 -16.97 -4.16 9.62
CA LEU A 127 -17.44 -2.78 9.45
C LEU A 127 -16.44 -1.79 10.05
N ALA A 128 -15.94 -2.04 11.27
CA ALA A 128 -14.98 -1.16 11.93
C ALA A 128 -13.65 -1.04 11.15
N LEU A 129 -13.13 -2.16 10.63
CA LEU A 129 -11.94 -2.15 9.77
C LEU A 129 -12.22 -1.43 8.45
N ALA A 130 -13.37 -1.65 7.82
CA ALA A 130 -13.74 -0.97 6.58
C ALA A 130 -13.79 0.55 6.76
N ILE A 131 -14.36 1.05 7.86
CA ILE A 131 -14.36 2.48 8.19
C ILE A 131 -12.94 3.01 8.31
N CYS A 132 -12.07 2.33 9.08
CA CYS A 132 -10.67 2.75 9.21
C CYS A 132 -9.93 2.79 7.86
N PHE A 133 -10.15 1.78 7.00
CA PHE A 133 -9.51 1.72 5.69
C PHE A 133 -10.03 2.78 4.73
N LEU A 134 -11.35 3.03 4.69
CA LEU A 134 -11.92 4.09 3.87
C LEU A 134 -11.40 5.46 4.30
N THR A 135 -11.30 5.72 5.61
CA THR A 135 -10.71 6.96 6.13
C THR A 135 -9.23 7.06 5.75
N LEU A 136 -8.44 5.99 5.89
CA LEU A 136 -7.03 5.96 5.48
C LEU A 136 -6.87 6.28 3.98
N LEU A 137 -7.69 5.66 3.13
CA LEU A 137 -7.67 5.90 1.68
C LEU A 137 -8.06 7.35 1.36
N PHE A 138 -9.08 7.89 2.02
CA PHE A 138 -9.48 9.29 1.88
C PHE A 138 -8.31 10.25 2.21
N THR A 139 -7.46 9.93 3.18
CA THR A 139 -6.31 10.80 3.50
C THR A 139 -5.30 10.99 2.35
N PHE A 140 -5.33 10.16 1.31
CA PHE A 140 -4.50 10.35 0.12
C PHE A 140 -5.00 11.49 -0.77
N SER A 141 -6.30 11.83 -0.75
CA SER A 141 -6.83 12.98 -1.51
C SER A 141 -6.57 14.32 -0.81
N GLN A 142 -6.29 14.28 0.49
CA GLN A 142 -6.15 15.46 1.34
C GLN A 142 -4.69 15.92 1.52
N MET A 143 -3.76 15.47 0.67
CA MET A 143 -2.32 15.72 0.81
C MET A 143 -1.67 16.22 -0.47
N GLY A 144 -0.81 17.23 -0.34
CA GLY A 144 -0.01 17.79 -1.45
C GLY A 144 -0.88 18.36 -2.57
N HIS A 145 -0.35 18.41 -3.80
CA HIS A 145 -1.06 18.95 -4.97
C HIS A 145 -2.38 18.23 -5.31
N VAL A 146 -2.62 17.05 -4.72
CA VAL A 146 -3.87 16.30 -4.93
C VAL A 146 -5.09 17.07 -4.46
N THR A 147 -4.97 17.91 -3.42
CA THR A 147 -6.07 18.75 -2.93
C THR A 147 -6.54 19.77 -3.95
N ASN A 148 -5.67 20.16 -4.89
CA ASN A 148 -5.95 21.15 -5.92
C ASN A 148 -6.51 20.50 -7.20
N LEU A 149 -6.56 19.17 -7.26
CA LEU A 149 -7.17 18.43 -8.36
C LEU A 149 -8.69 18.38 -8.21
N SER A 150 -9.39 18.13 -9.32
CA SER A 150 -10.83 17.91 -9.32
C SER A 150 -11.24 16.74 -8.41
N ILE A 151 -12.45 16.78 -7.88
CA ILE A 151 -13.02 15.71 -7.04
C ILE A 151 -12.96 14.35 -7.77
N PHE A 152 -13.13 14.36 -9.10
CA PHE A 152 -12.98 13.18 -9.94
C PHE A 152 -11.56 12.59 -9.86
N ALA A 153 -10.52 13.42 -10.05
CA ALA A 153 -9.13 12.98 -9.97
C ALA A 153 -8.75 12.49 -8.55
N GLN A 154 -9.26 13.17 -7.51
CA GLN A 154 -9.12 12.72 -6.12
C GLN A 154 -9.73 11.32 -5.91
N GLY A 155 -10.93 11.09 -6.43
CA GLY A 155 -11.60 9.79 -6.40
C GLY A 155 -10.80 8.70 -7.12
N LEU A 156 -10.22 9.00 -8.29
CA LEU A 156 -9.36 8.06 -9.01
C LEU A 156 -8.10 7.68 -8.21
N ILE A 157 -7.49 8.63 -7.50
CA ILE A 157 -6.32 8.35 -6.64
C ILE A 157 -6.72 7.45 -5.47
N ILE A 158 -7.84 7.74 -4.79
CA ILE A 158 -8.38 6.91 -3.71
C ILE A 158 -8.61 5.47 -4.22
N LEU A 159 -9.25 5.34 -5.39
CA LEU A 159 -9.54 4.04 -5.99
C LEU A 159 -8.26 3.31 -6.41
N HIS A 160 -7.31 4.01 -7.02
CA HIS A 160 -6.02 3.46 -7.44
C HIS A 160 -5.23 2.94 -6.24
N VAL A 161 -5.10 3.73 -5.17
CA VAL A 161 -4.41 3.32 -3.95
C VAL A 161 -5.14 2.17 -3.26
N GLY A 162 -6.47 2.18 -3.23
CA GLY A 162 -7.27 1.08 -2.70
C GLY A 162 -7.06 -0.23 -3.46
N ALA A 163 -7.16 -0.19 -4.79
CA ALA A 163 -6.92 -1.35 -5.66
C ALA A 163 -5.48 -1.87 -5.55
N MET A 164 -4.50 -0.96 -5.52
CA MET A 164 -3.09 -1.30 -5.32
C MET A 164 -2.90 -1.98 -3.95
N SER A 165 -3.50 -1.44 -2.89
CA SER A 165 -3.38 -1.97 -1.53
C SER A 165 -4.01 -3.36 -1.39
N LEU A 166 -5.17 -3.58 -2.03
CA LEU A 166 -5.82 -4.89 -2.08
C LEU A 166 -4.95 -5.93 -2.80
N TRP A 167 -4.34 -5.55 -3.94
CA TRP A 167 -3.53 -6.47 -4.73
C TRP A 167 -2.15 -6.72 -4.10
N MET A 168 -1.36 -5.67 -3.89
CA MET A 168 0.00 -5.79 -3.35
C MET A 168 0.01 -6.36 -1.93
N GLY A 169 -0.92 -5.93 -1.08
CA GLY A 169 -1.04 -6.46 0.29
C GLY A 169 -1.50 -7.91 0.36
N ALA A 170 -2.04 -8.48 -0.72
CA ALA A 170 -2.41 -9.89 -0.78
C ALA A 170 -1.25 -10.81 -1.19
N LEU A 171 -0.14 -10.28 -1.72
CA LEU A 171 0.98 -11.09 -2.21
C LEU A 171 1.64 -11.91 -1.10
N PHE A 172 1.91 -11.32 0.07
CA PHE A 172 2.46 -12.07 1.21
C PHE A 172 1.51 -13.17 1.70
N PRO A 173 0.21 -12.92 1.93
CA PRO A 173 -0.77 -13.97 2.19
C PRO A 173 -0.78 -15.11 1.17
N LEU A 174 -0.69 -14.81 -0.13
CA LEU A 174 -0.64 -15.82 -1.20
C LEU A 174 0.66 -16.61 -1.17
N TRP A 175 1.79 -15.96 -0.89
CA TRP A 175 3.05 -16.62 -0.69
C TRP A 175 2.96 -17.62 0.48
N GLN A 176 2.40 -17.20 1.61
CA GLN A 176 2.17 -18.06 2.78
C GLN A 176 1.20 -19.20 2.47
N LEU A 177 0.17 -18.97 1.65
CA LEU A 177 -0.78 -19.98 1.19
C LEU A 177 -0.06 -21.03 0.32
N SER A 178 0.72 -20.60 -0.67
CA SER A 178 1.46 -21.48 -1.59
C SER A 178 2.48 -22.39 -0.89
N ARG A 179 2.99 -21.97 0.28
CA ARG A 179 3.96 -22.75 1.06
C ARG A 179 3.33 -23.74 2.03
N ARG A 180 2.07 -23.56 2.41
CA ARG A 180 1.40 -24.39 3.45
C ARG A 180 0.28 -25.26 2.93
N ILE A 181 -0.35 -24.86 1.83
CA ILE A 181 -1.47 -25.54 1.22
C ILE A 181 -1.03 -26.07 -0.14
N GLN A 182 -1.48 -27.27 -0.52
CA GLN A 182 -1.08 -27.91 -1.77
C GLN A 182 -2.28 -28.55 -2.48
N GLY A 183 -2.05 -28.97 -3.73
CA GLY A 183 -3.02 -29.68 -4.55
C GLY A 183 -4.24 -28.84 -4.92
N ILE A 184 -5.41 -29.50 -5.01
CA ILE A 184 -6.67 -28.90 -5.50
C ILE A 184 -7.07 -27.70 -4.64
N SER A 185 -6.94 -27.81 -3.32
CA SER A 185 -7.32 -26.72 -2.41
C SER A 185 -6.50 -25.43 -2.64
N LEU A 186 -5.21 -25.55 -2.97
CA LEU A 186 -4.38 -24.41 -3.35
C LEU A 186 -4.82 -23.84 -4.70
N LYS A 187 -5.04 -24.72 -5.70
CA LYS A 187 -5.50 -24.35 -7.04
C LYS A 187 -6.79 -23.54 -6.98
N ASP A 188 -7.79 -24.01 -6.25
CA ASP A 188 -9.10 -23.35 -6.16
C ASP A 188 -8.99 -21.96 -5.52
N SER A 189 -8.19 -21.84 -4.46
CA SER A 189 -7.97 -20.55 -3.79
C SER A 189 -7.17 -19.57 -4.64
N MET A 190 -6.15 -20.03 -5.37
CA MET A 190 -5.39 -19.20 -6.31
C MET A 190 -6.23 -18.79 -7.52
N HIS A 191 -7.09 -19.68 -8.02
CA HIS A 191 -8.01 -19.39 -9.11
C HIS A 191 -9.09 -18.39 -8.71
N LEU A 192 -9.67 -18.54 -7.51
CA LEU A 192 -10.62 -17.56 -6.95
C LEU A 192 -9.96 -16.19 -6.78
N PHE A 193 -8.76 -16.13 -6.18
CA PHE A 193 -8.01 -14.90 -6.07
C PHE A 193 -7.73 -14.30 -7.46
N GLY A 194 -7.27 -15.10 -8.43
CA GLY A 194 -6.96 -14.64 -9.78
C GLY A 194 -8.16 -14.10 -10.58
N LYS A 195 -9.40 -14.51 -10.24
CA LYS A 195 -10.63 -13.89 -10.76
C LYS A 195 -10.86 -12.50 -10.16
N ILE A 196 -10.77 -12.39 -8.83
CA ILE A 196 -10.96 -11.13 -8.12
C ILE A 196 -9.85 -10.13 -8.49
N ALA A 197 -8.60 -10.58 -8.50
CA ALA A 197 -7.43 -9.79 -8.82
C ALA A 197 -7.49 -9.24 -10.25
N ALA A 198 -8.04 -9.97 -11.22
CA ALA A 198 -8.19 -9.43 -12.58
C ALA A 198 -9.12 -8.20 -12.62
N PHE A 199 -10.21 -8.21 -11.85
CA PHE A 199 -11.09 -7.05 -11.72
C PHE A 199 -10.40 -5.89 -11.00
N ILE A 200 -9.69 -6.16 -9.89
CA ILE A 200 -8.92 -5.15 -9.15
C ILE A 200 -7.84 -4.52 -10.04
N VAL A 201 -7.11 -5.33 -10.81
CA VAL A 201 -6.06 -4.87 -11.72
C VAL A 201 -6.65 -4.05 -12.87
N ALA A 202 -7.79 -4.44 -13.43
CA ALA A 202 -8.46 -3.66 -14.47
C ALA A 202 -8.83 -2.26 -13.97
N ILE A 203 -9.39 -2.16 -12.75
CA ILE A 203 -9.67 -0.88 -12.09
C ILE A 203 -8.38 -0.09 -11.87
N LEU A 204 -7.33 -0.75 -11.35
CA LEU A 204 -6.04 -0.13 -11.07
C LEU A 204 -5.42 0.50 -12.33
N VAL A 205 -5.45 -0.22 -13.45
CA VAL A 205 -4.93 0.23 -14.75
C VAL A 205 -5.79 1.37 -15.30
N ALA A 206 -7.11 1.26 -15.25
CA ALA A 206 -8.01 2.33 -15.71
C ALA A 206 -7.78 3.63 -14.93
N CYS A 207 -7.69 3.56 -13.59
CA CYS A 207 -7.37 4.73 -12.78
C CYS A 207 -5.97 5.25 -13.04
N GLY A 208 -4.98 4.36 -13.12
CA GLY A 208 -3.59 4.74 -13.37
C GLY A 208 -3.43 5.47 -14.70
N ALA A 209 -4.04 4.96 -15.77
CA ALA A 209 -4.02 5.58 -17.09
C ALA A 209 -4.77 6.92 -17.10
N THR A 210 -5.93 7.00 -16.47
CA THR A 210 -6.71 8.26 -16.40
C THR A 210 -5.96 9.32 -15.59
N VAL A 211 -5.39 8.96 -14.44
CA VAL A 211 -4.58 9.89 -13.63
C VAL A 211 -3.33 10.30 -14.40
N ALA A 212 -2.65 9.39 -15.09
CA ALA A 212 -1.50 9.71 -15.94
C ALA A 212 -1.85 10.74 -17.02
N TYR A 213 -2.98 10.54 -17.71
CA TYR A 213 -3.47 11.47 -18.73
C TYR A 213 -3.81 12.85 -18.15
N LEU A 214 -4.38 12.91 -16.94
CA LEU A 214 -4.71 14.18 -16.28
C LEU A 214 -3.48 14.93 -15.76
N LEU A 215 -2.40 14.22 -15.41
CA LEU A 215 -1.17 14.82 -14.87
C LEU A 215 -0.17 15.20 -15.97
N LEU A 216 -0.04 14.39 -17.02
CA LEU A 216 0.92 14.61 -18.10
C LEU A 216 0.28 15.50 -19.17
N LYS A 217 0.59 16.81 -19.15
CA LYS A 217 0.04 17.79 -20.10
C LYS A 217 0.57 17.62 -21.52
N ASP A 218 1.79 17.12 -21.68
CA ASP A 218 2.44 16.92 -22.97
C ASP A 218 3.50 15.79 -22.92
N TRP A 219 3.74 15.16 -24.06
CA TRP A 219 4.71 14.06 -24.20
C TRP A 219 6.16 14.51 -24.01
N ASN A 220 6.46 15.79 -24.25
CA ASN A 220 7.81 16.30 -24.11
C ASN A 220 8.21 16.32 -22.64
N THR A 221 7.31 16.75 -21.75
CA THR A 221 7.47 16.71 -20.29
C THR A 221 7.82 15.31 -19.79
N LEU A 222 7.30 14.24 -20.42
CA LEU A 222 7.62 12.87 -20.04
C LEU A 222 9.08 12.48 -20.33
N LEU A 223 9.66 13.01 -21.41
CA LEU A 223 11.01 12.64 -21.90
C LEU A 223 12.10 13.61 -21.44
N THR A 224 11.76 14.84 -21.07
CA THR A 224 12.75 15.88 -20.75
C THR A 224 12.85 16.16 -19.25
N THR A 225 11.85 15.82 -18.45
CA THR A 225 11.84 16.14 -17.01
C THR A 225 12.30 14.97 -16.13
N PRO A 226 12.93 15.24 -14.97
CA PRO A 226 13.22 14.20 -13.98
C PRO A 226 11.96 13.45 -13.51
N TYR A 227 10.84 14.16 -13.38
CA TYR A 227 9.53 13.56 -13.03
C TYR A 227 9.09 12.53 -14.08
N GLY A 228 9.18 12.91 -15.36
CA GLY A 228 8.83 12.06 -16.49
C GLY A 228 9.67 10.78 -16.56
N HIS A 229 10.98 10.88 -16.41
CA HIS A 229 11.88 9.72 -16.35
C HIS A 229 11.51 8.74 -15.23
N GLY A 230 11.27 9.26 -14.02
CA GLY A 230 10.79 8.43 -12.92
C GLY A 230 9.46 7.75 -13.23
N PHE A 231 8.54 8.49 -13.86
CA PHE A 231 7.25 7.94 -14.28
C PHE A 231 7.40 6.81 -15.31
N ILE A 232 8.30 6.94 -16.28
CA ILE A 232 8.63 5.86 -17.24
C ILE A 232 9.17 4.63 -16.51
N ILE A 233 10.12 4.79 -15.57
CA ILE A 233 10.65 3.67 -14.77
C ILE A 233 9.51 2.97 -14.04
N LYS A 234 8.60 3.74 -13.43
CA LYS A 234 7.41 3.18 -12.78
C LYS A 234 6.54 2.39 -13.75
N LEU A 235 6.29 2.89 -14.96
CA LEU A 235 5.50 2.19 -15.97
C LEU A 235 6.16 0.88 -16.41
N VAL A 236 7.49 0.87 -16.61
CA VAL A 236 8.23 -0.36 -16.95
C VAL A 236 8.09 -1.41 -15.85
N LEU A 237 8.23 -1.01 -14.58
CA LEU A 237 8.04 -1.90 -13.44
C LEU A 237 6.60 -2.41 -13.33
N VAL A 238 5.60 -1.54 -13.53
CA VAL A 238 4.17 -1.91 -13.51
C VAL A 238 3.86 -2.91 -14.63
N SER A 239 4.34 -2.66 -15.85
CA SER A 239 4.19 -3.61 -16.97
C SER A 239 4.85 -4.96 -16.65
N SER A 240 6.03 -4.94 -16.04
CA SER A 240 6.76 -6.17 -15.66
C SER A 240 5.99 -7.01 -14.64
N ILE A 241 5.44 -6.40 -13.58
CA ILE A 241 4.66 -7.14 -12.57
C ILE A 241 3.32 -7.63 -13.15
N LEU A 242 2.70 -6.88 -14.07
CA LEU A 242 1.47 -7.31 -14.75
C LEU A 242 1.70 -8.53 -15.65
N LEU A 243 2.78 -8.54 -16.42
CA LEU A 243 3.17 -9.68 -17.24
C LEU A 243 3.45 -10.91 -16.37
N LEU A 244 4.17 -10.74 -15.26
CA LEU A 244 4.43 -11.82 -14.33
C LEU A 244 3.14 -12.35 -13.68
N ALA A 245 2.23 -11.47 -13.27
CA ALA A 245 0.95 -11.86 -12.70
C ALA A 245 0.06 -12.59 -13.70
N ALA A 246 0.06 -12.15 -14.96
CA ALA A 246 -0.63 -12.85 -16.05
C ALA A 246 -0.02 -14.23 -16.28
N PHE A 247 1.31 -14.34 -16.31
CA PHE A 247 2.01 -15.62 -16.40
C PHE A 247 1.67 -16.54 -15.22
N ASN A 248 1.66 -16.03 -13.99
CA ASN A 248 1.31 -16.79 -12.79
C ASN A 248 -0.14 -17.31 -12.84
N LYS A 249 -1.06 -16.50 -13.35
CA LYS A 249 -2.48 -16.86 -13.52
C LYS A 249 -2.69 -17.90 -14.61
N TRP A 250 -2.05 -17.76 -15.77
CA TRP A 250 -2.31 -18.63 -16.93
C TRP A 250 -1.40 -19.86 -17.00
N TYR A 251 -0.18 -19.78 -16.50
CA TYR A 251 0.78 -20.87 -16.55
C TYR A 251 0.83 -21.70 -15.26
N PHE A 252 1.09 -21.05 -14.12
CA PHE A 252 1.27 -21.79 -12.85
C PHE A 252 -0.05 -22.24 -12.25
N THR A 253 -1.04 -21.35 -12.13
CA THR A 253 -2.30 -21.63 -11.42
C THR A 253 -3.03 -22.89 -11.92
N PRO A 254 -3.17 -23.14 -13.24
CA PRO A 254 -3.84 -24.36 -13.73
C PRO A 254 -3.11 -25.66 -13.36
N ARG A 255 -1.78 -25.58 -13.18
CA ARG A 255 -0.86 -26.70 -12.92
C ARG A 255 -0.60 -26.96 -11.43
N LEU A 256 -1.21 -26.20 -10.53
CA LEU A 256 -1.06 -26.37 -9.07
C LEU A 256 -1.56 -27.70 -8.50
N GLN A 257 -2.14 -28.57 -9.34
CA GLN A 257 -2.42 -29.95 -8.98
C GLN A 257 -1.14 -30.75 -8.69
N TYR A 258 -0.02 -30.39 -9.32
CA TYR A 258 1.28 -31.01 -9.03
C TYR A 258 2.06 -30.16 -8.02
N SER A 259 2.52 -30.79 -6.93
CA SER A 259 3.16 -30.13 -5.78
C SER A 259 4.38 -29.28 -6.15
N GLN A 260 5.14 -29.66 -7.17
CA GLN A 260 6.30 -28.90 -7.67
C GLN A 260 5.94 -27.47 -8.11
N PHE A 261 4.75 -27.25 -8.69
CA PHE A 261 4.35 -25.92 -9.16
C PHE A 261 3.97 -24.97 -8.02
N ALA A 262 3.61 -25.49 -6.84
CA ALA A 262 3.38 -24.65 -5.66
C ALA A 262 4.66 -23.94 -5.23
N ARG A 263 5.80 -24.64 -5.30
CA ARG A 263 7.12 -24.06 -4.98
C ARG A 263 7.53 -23.01 -6.02
N HIS A 264 7.41 -23.31 -7.31
CA HIS A 264 7.70 -22.35 -8.38
C HIS A 264 6.82 -21.09 -8.27
N LEU A 265 5.52 -21.26 -8.01
CA LEU A 265 4.62 -20.14 -7.78
C LEU A 265 5.06 -19.29 -6.58
N SER A 266 5.54 -19.91 -5.49
CA SER A 266 6.03 -19.17 -4.33
C SER A 266 7.23 -18.26 -4.65
N TYR A 267 8.14 -18.72 -5.51
CA TYR A 267 9.27 -17.88 -5.97
C TYR A 267 8.79 -16.77 -6.90
N ALA A 268 7.84 -17.06 -7.78
CA ALA A 268 7.25 -16.04 -8.66
C ALA A 268 6.53 -14.94 -7.85
N ILE A 269 5.75 -15.29 -6.83
CA ILE A 269 5.11 -14.33 -5.93
C ILE A 269 6.15 -13.52 -5.15
N LEU A 270 7.27 -14.14 -4.72
CA LEU A 270 8.36 -13.41 -4.09
C LEU A 270 8.94 -12.34 -5.03
N PHE A 271 9.10 -12.68 -6.31
CA PHE A 271 9.54 -11.72 -7.31
C PHE A 271 8.51 -10.61 -7.57
N GLU A 272 7.21 -10.93 -7.60
CA GLU A 272 6.14 -9.91 -7.63
C GLU A 272 6.22 -8.97 -6.43
N MET A 273 6.51 -9.47 -5.22
CA MET A 273 6.67 -8.63 -4.03
C MET A 273 7.87 -7.69 -4.17
N MET A 274 9.00 -8.14 -4.73
CA MET A 274 10.17 -7.31 -4.97
C MET A 274 9.90 -6.21 -6.01
N LEU A 275 9.20 -6.55 -7.10
CA LEU A 275 8.75 -5.57 -8.09
C LEU A 275 7.77 -4.57 -7.48
N GLY A 276 6.81 -5.05 -6.68
CA GLY A 276 5.84 -4.21 -5.98
C GLY A 276 6.52 -3.21 -5.04
N LEU A 277 7.49 -3.66 -4.25
CA LEU A 277 8.30 -2.80 -3.40
C LEU A 277 9.07 -1.75 -4.23
N SER A 278 9.66 -2.15 -5.36
CA SER A 278 10.37 -1.24 -6.26
C SER A 278 9.43 -0.16 -6.82
N ILE A 279 8.20 -0.51 -7.19
CA ILE A 279 7.18 0.45 -7.64
C ILE A 279 6.84 1.45 -6.54
N LEU A 280 6.70 1.00 -5.29
CA LEU A 280 6.42 1.88 -4.15
C LEU A 280 7.61 2.81 -3.85
N LEU A 281 8.84 2.31 -3.90
CA LEU A 281 10.07 3.10 -3.73
C LEU A 281 10.16 4.21 -4.79
N VAL A 282 10.01 3.85 -6.06
CA VAL A 282 10.02 4.80 -7.19
C VAL A 282 8.87 5.81 -7.07
N THR A 283 7.66 5.36 -6.75
CA THR A 283 6.50 6.26 -6.55
C THR A 283 6.74 7.22 -5.39
N GLY A 284 7.28 6.73 -4.27
CA GLY A 284 7.67 7.56 -3.14
C GLY A 284 8.71 8.61 -3.57
N TYR A 285 9.74 8.20 -4.31
CA TYR A 285 10.85 9.06 -4.71
C TYR A 285 10.37 10.20 -5.61
N ILE A 286 9.62 9.86 -6.67
CA ILE A 286 9.07 10.84 -7.61
C ILE A 286 8.18 11.85 -6.89
N THR A 287 7.36 11.40 -5.94
CA THR A 287 6.38 12.27 -5.27
C THR A 287 6.91 12.98 -4.02
N SER A 288 8.17 12.80 -3.63
CA SER A 288 8.74 13.44 -2.43
C SER A 288 10.07 14.13 -2.67
N VAL A 289 10.94 13.56 -3.52
CA VAL A 289 12.27 14.11 -3.81
C VAL A 289 12.26 14.95 -5.08
N ILE A 290 11.59 14.48 -6.13
CA ILE A 290 11.50 15.22 -7.40
C ILE A 290 10.38 16.26 -7.35
N GLY A 291 9.16 15.83 -7.02
CA GLY A 291 7.97 16.67 -7.11
C GLY A 291 7.45 16.80 -8.54
N ILE A 292 6.21 17.28 -8.67
CA ILE A 292 5.66 17.77 -9.95
C ILE A 292 5.88 19.28 -9.91
N GLU A 293 6.57 19.83 -10.90
CA GLU A 293 6.64 21.29 -11.11
C GLU A 293 5.28 21.85 -11.55
#